data_AF-A0A8G1XA88-F1
#
_entry.id   AF-A0A8G1XA88-F1
#
_cell.length_a   1.000
_cell.length_b   1.000
_cell.length_c   1.000
_cell.angle_alpha   90.00
_cell.angle_beta   90.00
_cell.angle_gamma   90.00
#
_symmetry.space_group_name_H-M   'P 1'
#
loop_
_entity.id
_entity.type
_entity.pdbx_description
1 polymer ?
#
loop_
_entity_poly.entity_id
_entity_poly.type
_entity_poly.pdbx_seq_one_letter_code
_entity_poly.pdbx_strand_id
1 'polypeptide(L)' 'MIKKVNDDHEAIEIVSKHGNAVLVSAEDYAALREGSYLLRSPANARRLLKAYENALGGTGLSERELIDPGAAGVEKGAA' A
#
# COMPACT_ATOMS: atom_id res chain seq x y z
N MET A 1 -23.00 14.08 -5.68
CA MET A 1 -22.28 13.46 -4.54
C MET A 1 -21.27 12.42 -5.01
N ILE A 2 -21.67 11.38 -5.76
CA ILE A 2 -20.73 10.34 -6.25
C ILE A 2 -19.57 10.92 -7.08
N LYS A 3 -19.84 11.85 -8.00
CA LYS A 3 -18.77 12.48 -8.81
C LYS A 3 -17.74 13.23 -7.93
N LYS A 4 -18.20 13.93 -6.89
CA LYS A 4 -17.34 14.70 -5.98
C LYS A 4 -16.36 13.81 -5.21
N VAL A 5 -16.85 12.69 -4.65
CA VAL A 5 -15.97 11.79 -3.88
C VAL A 5 -14.95 11.07 -4.76
N ASN A 6 -15.24 10.87 -6.05
CA ASN A 6 -14.28 10.25 -6.99
C ASN A 6 -13.25 11.27 -7.51
N ASP A 7 -13.68 12.51 -7.80
CA ASP A 7 -12.78 13.50 -8.40
C ASP A 7 -11.90 14.17 -7.34
N ASP A 8 -12.45 14.46 -6.16
CA ASP A 8 -11.77 15.23 -5.12
C ASP A 8 -11.18 14.36 -3.99
N HIS A 9 -11.43 13.05 -4.01
CA HIS A 9 -11.07 12.10 -2.94
C HIS A 9 -11.49 12.57 -1.52
N GLU A 10 -12.56 13.37 -1.45
CA GLU A 10 -13.08 13.92 -0.20
C GLU A 10 -14.18 13.00 0.37
N ALA A 11 -14.01 12.56 1.61
CA ALA A 11 -15.03 11.76 2.31
C ALA A 11 -16.23 12.63 2.71
N ILE A 12 -17.44 12.13 2.48
CA ILE A 12 -18.68 12.82 2.87
C ILE A 12 -19.38 12.02 3.97
N GLU A 13 -19.59 12.64 5.13
CA GLU A 13 -20.42 12.08 6.19
C GLU A 13 -21.91 12.33 5.91
N ILE A 14 -22.71 11.27 6.04
CA ILE A 14 -24.16 11.27 5.92
C ILE A 14 -24.73 11.00 7.30
N VAL A 15 -25.36 12.00 7.89
CA VAL A 15 -25.98 11.92 9.22
C VAL A 15 -27.48 11.69 9.09
N SER A 16 -28.01 10.67 9.77
CA SER A 16 -29.44 10.35 9.79
C SER A 16 -29.90 10.00 11.20
N LYS A 17 -31.19 10.18 11.47
CA LYS A 17 -31.82 9.81 12.76
C LYS A 17 -31.67 8.34 13.12
N HIS A 18 -31.38 7.48 12.15
CA HIS A 18 -31.26 6.02 12.33
C HIS A 18 -29.83 5.50 12.16
N GLY A 19 -28.84 6.40 12.12
CA GLY A 19 -27.42 6.04 12.00
C GLY A 19 -26.66 6.87 10.97
N ASN A 20 -25.35 6.87 11.08
CA ASN A 20 -24.46 7.62 10.19
C ASN A 20 -23.78 6.70 9.19
N ALA A 21 -23.45 7.23 8.03
CA ALA A 21 -22.65 6.57 7.00
C ALA A 21 -21.60 7.52 6.45
N VAL A 22 -20.53 6.97 5.88
CA VAL A 22 -19.51 7.75 5.17
C VAL A 22 -19.46 7.26 3.73
N LEU A 23 -19.54 8.21 2.80
CA LEU A 23 -19.35 7.96 1.37
C LEU A 23 -17.92 8.36 0.97
N VAL A 24 -17.20 7.43 0.36
CA VAL A 24 -15.86 7.61 -0.21
C VAL A 24 -15.82 7.04 -1.64
N SER A 25 -14.79 7.35 -2.41
CA SER A 25 -14.57 6.68 -3.70
C SER A 25 -14.30 5.17 -3.47
N ALA A 26 -14.56 4.37 -4.49
CA ALA A 26 -14.28 2.94 -4.43
C ALA A 26 -12.77 2.67 -4.31
N GLU A 27 -11.95 3.52 -4.92
CA GLU A 27 -10.50 3.47 -4.87
C GLU A 27 -9.97 3.74 -3.45
N ASP A 28 -10.44 4.82 -2.81
CA ASP A 28 -10.05 5.15 -1.44
C ASP A 28 -10.46 4.04 -0.46
N TYR A 29 -11.66 3.48 -0.63
CA TYR A 29 -12.09 2.34 0.17
C TYR A 29 -11.19 1.12 0.01
N ALA A 30 -10.78 0.80 -1.22
CA ALA A 30 -9.87 -0.32 -1.50
C ALA A 30 -8.49 -0.07 -0.87
N ALA A 31 -7.93 1.13 -1.05
CA ALA A 31 -6.65 1.53 -0.47
C ALA A 31 -6.66 1.48 1.07
N LEU A 32 -7.74 1.96 1.71
CA LEU A 32 -7.91 1.87 3.16
C LEU A 32 -7.96 0.42 3.64
N ARG A 33 -8.66 -0.45 2.91
CA ARG A 33 -8.77 -1.88 3.25
C ARG A 33 -7.43 -2.60 3.13
N GLU A 34 -6.68 -2.30 2.07
CA GLU A 34 -5.35 -2.85 1.84
C GLU A 34 -4.34 -2.34 2.88
N GLY A 35 -4.31 -1.03 3.14
CA GLY A 35 -3.46 -0.43 4.18
C GLY A 35 -3.75 -1.02 5.56
N SER A 36 -5.03 -1.17 5.91
CA SER A 36 -5.45 -1.82 7.15
C SER A 36 -4.97 -3.27 7.24
N TYR A 37 -4.99 -4.00 6.12
CA TYR A 37 -4.47 -5.37 6.04
C TYR A 37 -2.95 -5.42 6.24
N LEU A 38 -2.19 -4.56 5.57
CA LEU A 38 -0.73 -4.47 5.70
C LEU A 38 -0.30 -4.09 7.13
N LEU A 39 -1.06 -3.20 7.77
CA LEU A 39 -0.79 -2.69 9.12
C LEU A 39 -1.28 -3.62 10.24
N ARG A 40 -2.09 -4.64 9.92
CA ARG A 40 -2.65 -5.58 10.91
C ARG A 40 -1.59 -6.36 11.67
N SER A 41 -0.42 -6.58 11.06
CA SER A 41 0.75 -7.14 11.76
C SER A 41 1.65 -6.02 12.25
N PRO A 42 1.82 -5.84 13.57
CA PRO A 42 2.69 -4.79 14.12
C PRO A 42 4.15 -4.89 13.63
N ALA A 43 4.61 -6.11 13.34
CA ALA A 43 5.94 -6.33 12.77
C ALA A 43 6.04 -5.85 11.32
N ASN A 44 5.02 -6.14 10.49
CA ASN A 44 4.99 -5.69 9.10
C ASN A 44 4.81 -4.17 9.00
N ALA A 45 3.94 -3.59 9.84
CA ALA A 45 3.74 -2.14 9.93
C ALA A 45 5.06 -1.40 10.20
N ARG A 46 5.81 -1.83 11.23
CA ARG A 46 7.13 -1.27 11.55
C ARG A 46 8.10 -1.38 10.39
N ARG A 47 8.12 -2.53 9.70
CA ARG A 47 9.00 -2.76 8.56
C ARG A 47 8.67 -1.85 7.38
N LEU A 48 7.38 -1.69 7.06
CA LEU A 48 6.91 -0.85 5.97
C LEU A 48 7.18 0.63 6.23
N LEU A 49 6.87 1.12 7.43
CA LEU A 49 7.13 2.51 7.80
C LEU A 49 8.62 2.84 7.76
N LYS A 50 9.47 1.95 8.29
CA LYS A 50 10.94 2.13 8.21
C LYS A 50 11.44 2.15 6.77
N ALA A 51 10.91 1.29 5.90
CA ALA A 51 11.28 1.28 4.48
C ALA A 51 10.86 2.57 3.77
N TYR A 52 9.67 3.09 4.11
CA TYR A 52 9.16 4.36 3.58
C TYR A 52 10.02 5.56 4.02
N GLU A 53 10.38 5.64 5.30
CA GLU A 53 11.28 6.68 5.84
C GLU A 53 12.66 6.64 5.17
N ASN A 54 13.22 5.43 5.01
CA ASN A 54 14.48 5.22 4.32
C ASN A 54 14.42 5.69 2.85
N ALA A 55 13.31 5.42 2.16
CA ALA A 55 13.11 5.85 0.78
C ALA A 55 13.03 7.38 0.65
N LEU A 56 12.31 8.05 1.55
CA LEU A 56 12.24 9.51 1.58
C LEU A 56 13.59 10.16 1.94
N GLY A 57 14.33 9.56 2.87
CA GLY A 57 15.62 10.08 3.32
C GLY A 57 16.81 9.68 2.43
N GLY A 58 16.60 8.82 1.42
CA GLY A 58 17.69 8.27 0.61
C GLY A 58 18.66 7.37 1.39
N THR A 59 18.26 6.85 2.55
CA THR A 59 19.13 6.10 3.46
C THR A 59 18.95 4.59 3.30
N GLY A 60 20.05 3.84 3.24
CA GLY A 60 19.98 2.37 3.15
C GLY A 60 19.31 1.85 1.87
N LEU A 61 19.28 2.67 0.81
CA LEU A 61 18.84 2.25 -0.52
C LEU A 61 19.99 1.58 -1.27
N SER A 62 19.69 0.47 -1.94
CA SER A 62 20.62 -0.17 -2.86
C SER A 62 19.90 -0.46 -4.16
N GLU A 63 20.45 -0.02 -5.27
CA GLU A 63 20.00 -0.45 -6.58
C GLU A 63 20.42 -1.90 -6.80
N ARG A 64 19.49 -2.72 -7.27
CA ARG A 64 19.73 -4.11 -7.60
C ARG A 64 19.00 -4.42 -8.89
N GLU A 65 19.64 -5.20 -9.76
CA GLU A 65 18.94 -5.75 -10.91
C GLU A 65 17.82 -6.69 -10.45
N LEU A 66 16.75 -6.72 -11.23
CA LEU A 66 15.64 -7.64 -10.99
C LEU A 66 16.17 -9.07 -11.14
N ILE A 67 16.11 -9.84 -10.06
CA ILE A 67 16.43 -11.27 -10.11
C ILE A 67 15.30 -11.97 -10.85
N ASP A 68 15.63 -12.60 -11.99
CA ASP A 68 14.69 -13.46 -12.70
C ASP A 68 14.41 -14.72 -11.87
N PRO A 69 13.17 -14.94 -11.40
CA PRO A 69 12.82 -16.14 -10.63
C PRO A 69 13.01 -17.44 -11.43
N GLY A 70 13.14 -17.39 -12.76
CA GLY A 70 13.43 -18.53 -13.63
C GLY A 70 14.91 -18.82 -13.86
N ALA A 71 15.83 -17.93 -13.45
CA ALA A 71 17.27 -18.09 -13.70
C ALA A 71 18.02 -18.91 -12.62
N ALA A 72 17.35 -19.27 -11.52
CA ALA A 72 17.92 -20.06 -10.44
C ALA A 72 18.03 -21.54 -10.83
N GLY A 73 19.05 -21.89 -11.61
CA GLY A 73 19.33 -23.29 -11.97
C GLY A 73 20.47 -23.57 -12.94
N VAL A 74 21.25 -22.58 -13.39
CA VAL A 74 22.41 -22.83 -14.28
C VAL A 74 23.70 -22.34 -13.64
N GLU A 75 24.01 -22.87 -12.46
CA GLU A 75 25.43 -22.96 -12.09
C GLU A 75 26.05 -24.04 -12.97
N LYS A 76 26.74 -23.58 -14.02
CA LYS A 76 27.58 -24.41 -14.88
C LYS A 76 28.65 -25.09 -14.01
N GLY A 77 28.43 -26.37 -13.70
CA GLY A 77 29.54 -27.31 -13.60
C GLY A 77 30.17 -27.43 -14.98
N ALA A 78 31.30 -26.77 -15.20
CA ALA A 78 32.14 -26.99 -16.37
C ALA A 78 33.62 -26.73 -16.02
N ALA A 79 34.33 -27.86 -15.94
CA ALA A 79 35.79 -28.08 -15.98
C ALA A 79 36.61 -27.65 -14.76
#